data_AF-A0A657LQB0-F1
#
_entry.id   AF-A0A657LQB0-F1
#
_cell.length_a   1.000
_cell.length_b   1.000
_cell.length_c   1.000
_cell.angle_alpha   90.00
_cell.angle_beta   90.00
_cell.angle_gamma   90.00
#
_symmetry.space_group_name_H-M   'P 1'
#
loop_
_entity.id
_entity.type
_entity.pdbx_description
1 polymer ?
#
loop_
_entity_poly.entity_id
_entity_poly.type
_entity_poly.pdbx_seq_one_letter_code
_entity_poly.pdbx_strand_id
1 'polypeptide(L)'
;MVNVQSNEIHYVWLQEYLIGREEILYGANSVLVKVPVENKLNLSFQRHLPEIALGVTKSSQLMAVQKLFEVFSSKYDAKALALASDLLKHLGEGGHIAVFNGAIDKLNKRGPHLSRADSQEFGKVLADLTRRFGEKLDVDQILKMVVRGDTYSLAGLDGLLGLYDGFPDHAKSLGLARRFDDLKLYELSWYCQFREAYAELDSMSIWLQISELETAFKTKAGVLHISEEDRVFCSMKWPNRADAVYLQSLRLKVP
;
A
#
# COMPACT_ATOMS: atom_id res chain seq x y z
N MET A 1 -1.70 18.40 19.86
CA MET A 1 -0.97 19.34 20.74
C MET A 1 -1.86 19.61 21.95
N VAL A 2 -1.46 19.19 23.15
CA VAL A 2 -2.19 19.51 24.39
C VAL A 2 -1.78 20.90 24.82
N ASN A 3 -2.72 21.84 24.87
CA ASN A 3 -2.44 23.15 25.45
C ASN A 3 -2.46 23.00 26.98
N VAL A 4 -1.27 22.90 27.56
CA VAL A 4 -1.06 22.72 29.01
C VAL A 4 -1.39 23.97 29.82
N GLN A 5 -1.58 25.13 29.18
CA GLN A 5 -1.99 26.38 29.84
C GLN A 5 -3.50 26.56 29.91
N SER A 6 -4.28 25.96 29.00
CA SER A 6 -5.75 26.12 29.00
C SER A 6 -6.50 25.02 29.77
N ASN A 7 -5.84 23.95 30.22
CA ASN A 7 -6.50 22.77 30.84
C ASN A 7 -7.61 22.14 29.98
N GLU A 8 -7.61 22.36 28.66
CA GLU A 8 -8.62 21.81 27.76
C GLU A 8 -8.04 20.64 26.96
N ILE A 9 -8.63 19.44 27.13
CA ILE A 9 -8.24 18.23 26.39
C ILE A 9 -9.09 18.14 25.11
N HIS A 10 -8.51 18.61 24.00
CA HIS A 10 -9.14 18.60 22.67
C HIS A 10 -8.77 17.35 21.83
N TYR A 11 -7.92 16.46 22.35
CA TYR A 11 -7.19 15.48 21.55
C TYR A 11 -8.07 14.34 21.00
N VAL A 12 -8.99 13.79 21.81
CA VAL A 12 -9.84 12.65 21.42
C VAL A 12 -10.87 13.05 20.37
N TRP A 13 -11.54 14.19 20.57
CA TRP A 13 -12.46 14.75 19.59
C TRP A 13 -11.75 15.10 18.27
N LEU A 14 -10.55 15.69 18.35
CA LEU A 14 -9.79 16.03 17.15
C LEU A 14 -9.41 14.78 16.34
N GLN A 15 -9.05 13.67 16.98
CA GLN A 15 -8.79 12.40 16.28
C GLN A 15 -10.02 11.90 15.52
N GLU A 16 -11.19 11.89 16.16
CA GLU A 16 -12.44 11.51 15.52
C GLU A 16 -12.84 12.45 14.37
N TYR A 17 -12.70 13.76 14.57
CA TYR A 17 -12.95 14.77 13.54
C TYR A 17 -12.06 14.57 12.31
N LEU A 18 -10.78 14.25 12.51
CA LEU A 18 -9.81 14.04 11.44
C LEU A 18 -10.05 12.73 10.68
N ILE A 19 -10.44 11.66 11.36
CA ILE A 19 -10.77 10.37 10.72
C ILE A 19 -11.93 10.52 9.74
N GLY A 20 -12.97 11.28 10.10
CA GLY A 20 -14.12 11.50 9.24
C GLY A 20 -13.88 12.49 8.09
N ARG A 21 -12.68 13.10 8.01
CA ARG A 21 -12.36 14.17 7.07
C ARG A 21 -10.93 14.11 6.54
N GLU A 22 -10.47 12.90 6.19
CA GLU A 22 -9.12 12.67 5.62
C GLU A 22 -8.83 13.55 4.39
N GLU A 23 -9.87 13.90 3.63
CA GLU A 23 -9.83 14.81 2.48
C GLU A 23 -9.25 16.20 2.78
N ILE A 24 -9.45 16.75 3.99
CA ILE A 24 -8.89 18.07 4.35
C ILE A 24 -7.41 17.98 4.74
N LEU A 25 -6.92 16.77 5.03
CA LEU A 25 -5.52 16.52 5.37
C LEU A 25 -4.66 16.24 4.14
N TYR A 26 -5.29 15.96 3.00
CA TYR A 26 -4.59 15.59 1.79
C TYR A 26 -3.81 16.79 1.21
N GLY A 27 -2.48 16.73 1.28
CA GLY A 27 -1.57 17.78 0.78
C GLY A 27 -1.37 18.99 1.69
N ALA A 28 -1.98 19.03 2.88
CA ALA A 28 -1.88 20.16 3.80
C ALA A 28 -0.75 19.97 4.83
N ASN A 29 0.23 20.89 4.85
CA ASN A 29 1.28 20.89 5.88
C ASN A 29 0.77 21.27 7.27
N SER A 30 -0.34 22.00 7.34
CA SER A 30 -1.04 22.33 8.58
C SER A 30 -2.49 22.69 8.29
N VAL A 31 -3.42 22.26 9.15
CA VAL A 31 -4.84 22.59 9.05
C VAL A 31 -5.28 23.29 10.32
N LEU A 32 -5.88 24.47 10.18
CA LEU A 32 -6.49 25.20 11.29
C LEU A 32 -7.95 24.76 11.43
N VAL A 33 -8.27 24.05 12.51
CA VAL A 33 -9.65 23.64 12.82
C VAL A 33 -10.18 24.50 13.95
N LYS A 34 -11.31 25.18 13.70
CA LYS A 34 -12.03 25.90 14.75
C LYS A 34 -12.91 24.88 15.49
N VAL A 35 -12.54 24.57 16.74
CA VAL A 35 -13.28 23.61 17.57
C VAL A 35 -14.65 24.21 17.95
N PRO A 36 -15.78 23.56 17.62
CA PRO A 36 -17.11 24.00 18.05
C PRO A 36 -17.22 24.07 19.58
N VAL A 37 -18.05 24.99 20.09
CA VAL A 37 -18.14 25.24 21.54
C VAL A 37 -18.66 24.01 22.30
N GLU A 38 -19.55 23.24 21.68
CA GLU A 38 -20.06 21.97 22.22
C GLU A 38 -18.96 20.90 22.45
N ASN A 39 -17.80 21.03 21.80
CA ASN A 39 -16.67 20.11 21.94
C ASN A 39 -15.62 20.59 22.94
N LYS A 40 -15.90 21.66 23.69
CA LYS A 40 -15.10 22.06 24.85
C LYS A 40 -15.29 21.05 25.99
N LEU A 41 -14.19 20.66 26.63
CA LEU A 41 -14.10 19.58 27.60
C LEU A 41 -15.33 19.42 28.52
N ASN A 42 -15.68 20.50 29.24
CA ASN A 42 -16.75 20.53 30.23
C ASN A 42 -18.14 20.26 29.65
N LEU A 43 -18.36 20.60 28.38
CA LEU A 43 -19.62 20.38 27.65
C LEU A 43 -19.58 19.02 26.94
N SER A 44 -18.43 18.60 26.41
CA SER A 44 -18.26 17.33 25.72
C SER A 44 -18.37 16.09 26.63
N PHE A 45 -18.06 16.21 27.92
CA PHE A 45 -18.27 15.13 28.91
C PHE A 45 -19.74 14.70 29.06
N GLN A 46 -20.69 15.54 28.66
CA GLN A 46 -22.12 15.24 28.82
C GLN A 46 -22.73 14.47 27.63
N ARG A 47 -22.01 14.33 26.51
CA ARG A 47 -22.53 13.68 25.30
C ARG A 47 -21.49 12.84 24.57
N HIS A 48 -20.61 13.49 23.80
CA HIS A 48 -19.83 12.81 22.76
C HIS A 48 -18.56 12.12 23.27
N LEU A 49 -17.85 12.70 24.24
CA LEU A 49 -16.62 12.10 24.79
C LEU A 49 -16.87 10.72 25.43
N PRO A 50 -17.93 10.52 26.24
CA PRO A 50 -18.27 9.20 26.76
C PRO A 50 -18.52 8.17 25.65
N GLU A 51 -19.21 8.54 24.57
CA GLU A 51 -19.49 7.63 23.44
C GLU A 51 -18.20 7.18 22.74
N ILE A 52 -17.25 8.10 22.55
CA ILE A 52 -15.92 7.80 21.99
C ILE A 52 -15.14 6.90 22.93
N ALA A 53 -15.12 7.23 24.23
CA ALA A 53 -14.39 6.46 25.24
C ALA A 53 -14.96 5.05 25.42
N LEU A 54 -16.27 4.89 25.25
CA LEU A 54 -16.96 3.61 25.29
C LEU A 54 -16.83 2.80 24.00
N GLY A 55 -16.20 3.34 22.94
CA GLY A 55 -16.02 2.61 21.69
C GLY A 55 -17.28 2.52 20.83
N VAL A 56 -18.29 3.36 21.09
CA VAL A 56 -19.60 3.29 20.43
C VAL A 56 -19.58 4.00 19.09
N THR A 57 -18.74 5.04 18.93
CA THR A 57 -18.66 5.79 17.68
C THR A 57 -17.92 5.00 16.61
N LYS A 58 -18.31 5.17 15.35
CA LYS A 58 -17.70 4.52 14.19
C LYS A 58 -16.19 4.79 14.09
N SER A 59 -15.76 6.00 14.43
CA SER A 59 -14.34 6.38 14.45
C SER A 59 -13.54 5.68 15.54
N SER A 60 -14.12 5.49 16.73
CA SER A 60 -13.47 4.74 17.82
C SER A 60 -13.32 3.24 17.47
N GLN A 61 -14.32 2.67 16.82
CA GLN A 61 -14.27 1.30 16.28
C GLN A 61 -13.18 1.17 15.21
N LEU A 62 -13.10 2.15 14.30
CA LEU A 62 -12.05 2.20 13.28
C LEU A 62 -10.66 2.26 13.92
N MET A 63 -10.43 3.13 14.90
CA MET A 63 -9.16 3.21 15.64
C MET A 63 -8.81 1.89 16.34
N ALA A 64 -9.79 1.20 16.91
CA ALA A 64 -9.58 -0.11 17.52
C ALA A 64 -9.15 -1.16 16.48
N VAL A 65 -9.80 -1.20 15.32
CA VAL A 65 -9.41 -2.11 14.23
C VAL A 65 -8.05 -1.75 13.64
N GLN A 66 -7.72 -0.46 13.50
CA GLN A 66 -6.38 -0.01 13.13
C GLN A 66 -5.33 -0.51 14.12
N LYS A 67 -5.62 -0.43 15.42
CA LYS A 67 -4.71 -0.94 16.46
C LYS A 67 -4.55 -2.45 16.40
N LEU A 68 -5.63 -3.18 16.17
CA LEU A 68 -5.57 -4.62 15.95
C LEU A 68 -4.73 -4.96 14.72
N PHE A 69 -4.94 -4.25 13.61
CA PHE A 69 -4.13 -4.39 12.40
C PHE A 69 -2.65 -4.18 12.72
N GLU A 70 -2.32 -3.10 13.45
CA GLU A 70 -0.95 -2.85 13.87
C GLU A 70 -0.33 -4.00 14.68
N VAL A 71 -1.09 -4.56 15.61
CA VAL A 71 -0.67 -5.68 16.47
C VAL A 71 -0.49 -6.95 15.63
N PHE A 72 -1.46 -7.28 14.79
CA PHE A 72 -1.39 -8.49 13.95
C PHE A 72 -0.31 -8.40 12.89
N SER A 73 -0.02 -7.21 12.36
CA SER A 73 1.12 -7.01 11.45
C SER A 73 2.46 -7.22 12.17
N SER A 74 2.53 -6.98 13.49
CA SER A 74 3.79 -7.15 14.24
C SER A 74 4.20 -8.62 14.37
N LYS A 75 3.22 -9.51 14.56
CA LYS A 75 3.41 -10.97 14.71
C LYS A 75 3.11 -11.75 13.43
N TYR A 76 2.71 -11.06 12.37
CA TYR A 76 2.34 -11.64 11.10
C TYR A 76 1.27 -12.75 11.22
N ASP A 77 0.14 -12.42 11.83
CA ASP A 77 -1.02 -13.32 11.83
C ASP A 77 -1.88 -13.05 10.59
N ALA A 78 -1.62 -13.79 9.51
CA ALA A 78 -2.31 -13.62 8.24
C ALA A 78 -3.84 -13.74 8.35
N LYS A 79 -4.32 -14.66 9.20
CA LYS A 79 -5.77 -14.85 9.42
C LYS A 79 -6.36 -13.66 10.17
N ALA A 80 -5.67 -13.19 11.21
CA ALA A 80 -6.11 -12.02 11.96
C ALA A 80 -6.04 -10.72 11.13
N LEU A 81 -5.06 -10.59 10.23
CA LEU A 81 -4.94 -9.47 9.30
C LEU A 81 -6.04 -9.47 8.24
N ALA A 82 -6.42 -10.63 7.72
CA ALA A 82 -7.58 -10.76 6.83
C ALA A 82 -8.87 -10.32 7.54
N LEU A 83 -9.11 -10.81 8.76
CA LEU A 83 -10.26 -10.42 9.58
C LEU A 83 -10.26 -8.91 9.90
N ALA A 84 -9.12 -8.35 10.28
CA ALA A 84 -9.00 -6.91 10.53
C ALA A 84 -9.25 -6.09 9.25
N SER A 85 -8.82 -6.57 8.09
CA SER A 85 -9.09 -5.94 6.79
C SER A 85 -10.58 -6.00 6.43
N ASP A 86 -11.26 -7.11 6.71
CA ASP A 86 -12.71 -7.24 6.50
C ASP A 86 -13.48 -6.28 7.42
N LEU A 87 -13.04 -6.15 8.68
CA LEU A 87 -13.60 -5.18 9.63
C LEU A 87 -13.37 -3.74 9.18
N LEU A 88 -12.18 -3.39 8.68
CA LEU A 88 -11.91 -2.07 8.09
C LEU A 88 -12.86 -1.78 6.94
N LYS A 89 -13.04 -2.74 6.02
CA LYS A 89 -13.97 -2.61 4.89
C LYS A 89 -15.41 -2.42 5.36
N HIS A 90 -15.84 -3.17 6.37
CA HIS A 90 -17.19 -3.05 6.95
C HIS A 90 -17.43 -1.68 7.59
N LEU A 91 -16.42 -1.15 8.28
CA LEU A 91 -16.47 0.18 8.91
C LEU A 91 -16.43 1.33 7.89
N GLY A 92 -16.40 1.09 6.58
CA GLY A 92 -16.58 2.11 5.55
C GLY A 92 -15.37 3.03 5.32
N GLU A 93 -15.59 4.15 4.63
CA GLU A 93 -14.52 5.08 4.22
C GLU A 93 -13.91 5.84 5.41
N GLY A 94 -12.57 5.89 5.42
CA GLY A 94 -11.76 6.51 6.47
C GLY A 94 -10.76 5.53 7.08
N GLY A 95 -9.52 5.96 7.32
CA GLY A 95 -8.50 5.23 8.07
C GLY A 95 -7.72 4.16 7.30
N HIS A 96 -8.13 3.82 6.07
CA HIS A 96 -7.38 2.90 5.19
C HIS A 96 -6.01 3.48 4.86
N ILE A 97 -5.93 4.80 4.63
CA ILE A 97 -4.70 5.54 4.39
C ILE A 97 -3.77 5.44 5.61
N ALA A 98 -4.30 5.63 6.81
CA ALA A 98 -3.52 5.52 8.04
C ALA A 98 -3.00 4.09 8.28
N VAL A 99 -3.81 3.06 7.99
CA VAL A 99 -3.37 1.65 8.03
C VAL A 99 -2.27 1.38 7.03
N PHE A 100 -2.44 1.88 5.80
CA PHE A 100 -1.45 1.75 4.74
C PHE A 100 -0.14 2.44 5.07
N ASN A 101 -0.21 3.70 5.48
CA ASN A 101 0.96 4.47 5.90
C ASN A 101 1.64 3.80 7.10
N GLY A 102 0.88 3.29 8.07
CA GLY A 102 1.41 2.52 9.19
C GLY A 102 2.11 1.21 8.76
N ALA A 103 1.57 0.51 7.77
CA ALA A 103 2.19 -0.68 7.19
C ALA A 103 3.49 -0.33 6.43
N ILE A 104 3.46 0.70 5.58
CA ILE A 104 4.63 1.21 4.84
C ILE A 104 5.72 1.69 5.81
N ASP A 105 5.35 2.44 6.85
CA ASP A 105 6.29 2.92 7.87
C ASP A 105 6.93 1.77 8.64
N LYS A 106 6.17 0.69 8.93
CA LYS A 106 6.74 -0.52 9.52
C LYS A 106 7.69 -1.23 8.58
N LEU A 107 7.36 -1.33 7.29
CA LEU A 107 8.26 -1.88 6.29
C LEU A 107 9.57 -1.08 6.24
N ASN A 108 9.48 0.24 6.21
CA ASN A 108 10.63 1.14 6.20
C ASN A 108 11.46 1.05 7.48
N LYS A 109 10.81 0.98 8.65
CA LYS A 109 11.49 0.85 9.95
C LYS A 109 12.20 -0.48 10.15
N ARG A 110 11.67 -1.58 9.58
CA ARG A 110 12.35 -2.89 9.63
C ARG A 110 13.60 -2.93 8.74
N GLY A 111 13.67 -2.04 7.74
CA GLY A 111 14.88 -1.79 6.96
C GLY A 111 15.38 -3.03 6.19
N PRO A 112 16.64 -3.05 5.75
CA PRO A 112 17.26 -4.17 5.02
C PRO A 112 17.48 -5.43 5.90
N HIS A 113 17.07 -5.41 7.16
CA HIS A 113 17.30 -6.49 8.13
C HIS A 113 16.18 -7.53 8.19
N LEU A 114 15.15 -7.41 7.34
CA LEU A 114 14.14 -8.44 7.18
C LEU A 114 14.79 -9.71 6.61
N SER A 115 14.58 -10.85 7.29
CA SER A 115 14.94 -12.13 6.70
C SER A 115 14.12 -12.35 5.42
N ARG A 116 14.59 -13.21 4.52
CA ARG A 116 13.86 -13.55 3.29
C ARG A 116 12.45 -14.08 3.58
N ALA A 117 12.30 -14.85 4.67
CA ALA A 117 11.00 -15.38 5.09
C ALA A 117 10.07 -14.24 5.54
N ASP A 118 10.54 -13.34 6.40
CA ASP A 118 9.75 -12.20 6.87
C ASP A 118 9.38 -11.24 5.74
N SER A 119 10.27 -11.06 4.76
CA SER A 119 9.97 -10.25 3.57
C SER A 119 8.88 -10.88 2.71
N GLN A 120 8.90 -12.20 2.51
CA GLN A 120 7.89 -12.91 1.74
C GLN A 120 6.52 -12.87 2.45
N GLU A 121 6.54 -13.00 3.77
CA GLU A 121 5.35 -12.90 4.60
C GLU A 121 4.77 -11.49 4.53
N PHE A 122 5.56 -10.47 4.86
CA PHE A 122 5.10 -9.09 4.81
C PHE A 122 4.60 -8.66 3.42
N GLY A 123 5.25 -9.15 2.35
CA GLY A 123 4.82 -8.95 0.97
C GLY A 123 3.38 -9.41 0.71
N LYS A 124 2.96 -10.55 1.26
CA LYS A 124 1.55 -11.03 1.14
C LYS A 124 0.56 -10.07 1.76
N VAL A 125 0.89 -9.47 2.91
CA VAL A 125 0.02 -8.49 3.58
C VAL A 125 -0.10 -7.23 2.75
N LEU A 126 1.00 -6.73 2.19
CA LEU A 126 0.94 -5.61 1.26
C LEU A 126 0.14 -5.95 0.01
N ALA A 127 0.35 -7.12 -0.59
CA ALA A 127 -0.43 -7.58 -1.74
C ALA A 127 -1.94 -7.62 -1.43
N ASP A 128 -2.33 -8.17 -0.28
CA ASP A 128 -3.74 -8.24 0.11
C ASP A 128 -4.34 -6.88 0.41
N LEU A 129 -3.62 -6.00 1.12
CA LEU A 129 -4.06 -4.64 1.39
C LEU A 129 -4.26 -3.85 0.09
N THR A 130 -3.29 -3.93 -0.83
CA THR A 130 -3.31 -3.20 -2.10
C THR A 130 -4.37 -3.73 -3.05
N ARG A 131 -4.63 -5.05 -3.04
CA ARG A 131 -5.75 -5.65 -3.76
C ARG A 131 -7.12 -5.20 -3.24
N ARG A 132 -7.21 -4.80 -1.96
CA ARG A 132 -8.48 -4.39 -1.31
C ARG A 132 -8.73 -2.89 -1.31
N PHE A 133 -7.68 -2.08 -1.16
CA PHE A 133 -7.81 -0.62 -1.00
C PHE A 133 -6.86 0.18 -1.89
N GLY A 134 -6.23 -0.46 -2.88
CA GLY A 134 -5.25 0.15 -3.78
C GLY A 134 -5.79 1.35 -4.57
N GLU A 135 -7.09 1.40 -4.88
CA GLU A 135 -7.75 2.55 -5.53
C GLU A 135 -7.59 3.88 -4.76
N LYS A 136 -7.32 3.84 -3.45
CA LYS A 136 -7.13 5.04 -2.63
C LYS A 136 -5.67 5.47 -2.52
N LEU A 137 -4.74 4.68 -3.06
CA LEU A 137 -3.30 4.98 -2.98
C LEU A 137 -2.89 6.00 -4.04
N ASP A 138 -2.04 6.93 -3.63
CA ASP A 138 -1.39 7.85 -4.54
C ASP A 138 0.03 7.39 -4.95
N VAL A 139 0.62 8.15 -5.88
CA VAL A 139 1.97 7.90 -6.39
C VAL A 139 3.00 7.89 -5.27
N ASP A 140 2.94 8.85 -4.35
CA ASP A 140 3.96 9.01 -3.29
C ASP A 140 3.92 7.84 -2.30
N GLN A 141 2.74 7.33 -1.98
CA GLN A 141 2.56 6.16 -1.13
C GLN A 141 3.12 4.90 -1.80
N ILE A 142 2.87 4.72 -3.10
CA ILE A 142 3.41 3.59 -3.86
C ILE A 142 4.93 3.67 -3.95
N LEU A 143 5.48 4.87 -4.21
CA LEU A 143 6.93 5.06 -4.22
C LEU A 143 7.54 4.75 -2.86
N LYS A 144 6.94 5.21 -1.75
CA LYS A 144 7.39 4.86 -0.39
C LYS A 144 7.30 3.37 -0.11
N MET A 145 6.29 2.69 -0.63
CA MET A 145 6.12 1.24 -0.48
C MET A 145 7.22 0.47 -1.21
N VAL A 146 7.54 0.86 -2.45
CA VAL A 146 8.37 0.07 -3.37
C VAL A 146 9.85 0.49 -3.36
N VAL A 147 10.15 1.79 -3.41
CA VAL A 147 11.50 2.32 -3.69
C VAL A 147 12.40 2.25 -2.46
N ARG A 148 13.64 1.79 -2.65
CA ARG A 148 14.67 1.70 -1.61
C ARG A 148 15.98 2.25 -2.15
N GLY A 149 16.17 3.57 -2.06
CA GLY A 149 17.37 4.21 -2.61
C GLY A 149 17.44 4.02 -4.12
N ASP A 150 18.49 3.33 -4.58
CA ASP A 150 18.73 2.95 -5.98
C ASP A 150 18.17 1.57 -6.35
N THR A 151 17.48 0.90 -5.43
CA THR A 151 16.84 -0.39 -5.64
C THR A 151 15.37 -0.37 -5.17
N TYR A 152 14.77 -1.55 -5.03
CA TYR A 152 13.38 -1.72 -4.62
C TYR A 152 13.20 -2.84 -3.60
N SER A 153 12.10 -2.77 -2.84
CA SER A 153 11.72 -3.77 -1.85
C SER A 153 10.96 -4.93 -2.50
N LEU A 154 11.37 -6.18 -2.24
CA LEU A 154 10.62 -7.36 -2.69
C LEU A 154 9.20 -7.40 -2.11
N ALA A 155 9.04 -7.06 -0.82
CA ALA A 155 7.72 -6.95 -0.21
C ALA A 155 6.90 -5.79 -0.82
N GLY A 156 7.57 -4.70 -1.17
CA GLY A 156 6.95 -3.58 -1.90
C GLY A 156 6.48 -3.99 -3.29
N LEU A 157 7.26 -4.82 -4.00
CA LEU A 157 6.89 -5.39 -5.29
C LEU A 157 5.64 -6.27 -5.19
N ASP A 158 5.52 -7.11 -4.14
CA ASP A 158 4.30 -7.88 -3.90
C ASP A 158 3.08 -6.96 -3.68
N GLY A 159 3.27 -5.82 -3.01
CA GLY A 159 2.25 -4.76 -2.94
C GLY A 159 1.91 -4.15 -4.30
N LEU A 160 2.91 -3.90 -5.15
CA LEU A 160 2.67 -3.41 -6.51
C LEU A 160 1.90 -4.43 -7.37
N LEU A 161 2.17 -5.72 -7.20
CA LEU A 161 1.39 -6.81 -7.79
C LEU A 161 -0.07 -6.77 -7.32
N GLY A 162 -0.31 -6.65 -6.02
CA GLY A 162 -1.67 -6.59 -5.48
C GLY A 162 -2.45 -5.39 -6.02
N LEU A 163 -1.77 -4.26 -6.24
CA LEU A 163 -2.35 -3.08 -6.88
C LEU A 163 -2.79 -3.36 -8.32
N TYR A 164 -1.93 -3.95 -9.16
CA TYR A 164 -2.29 -4.25 -10.55
C TYR A 164 -3.31 -5.38 -10.68
N ASP A 165 -3.32 -6.36 -9.77
CA ASP A 165 -4.35 -7.41 -9.73
C ASP A 165 -5.72 -6.85 -9.33
N GLY A 166 -5.76 -5.92 -8.36
CA GLY A 166 -7.01 -5.42 -7.80
C GLY A 166 -7.59 -4.22 -8.53
N PHE A 167 -6.72 -3.31 -8.99
CA PHE A 167 -7.09 -1.99 -9.52
C PHE A 167 -6.23 -1.59 -10.72
N PRO A 168 -6.24 -2.36 -11.83
CA PRO A 168 -5.36 -2.11 -12.98
C PRO A 168 -5.57 -0.73 -13.62
N ASP A 169 -6.82 -0.27 -13.74
CA ASP A 169 -7.14 1.05 -14.30
C ASP A 169 -6.59 2.19 -13.44
N HIS A 170 -6.73 2.07 -12.12
CA HIS A 170 -6.17 3.04 -11.17
C HIS A 170 -4.65 3.04 -11.27
N ALA A 171 -4.02 1.87 -11.21
CA ALA A 171 -2.57 1.72 -11.32
C ALA A 171 -2.00 2.39 -12.58
N LYS A 172 -2.67 2.19 -13.72
CA LYS A 172 -2.33 2.84 -15.00
C LYS A 172 -2.50 4.36 -14.94
N SER A 173 -3.57 4.86 -14.31
CA SER A 173 -3.83 6.30 -14.17
C SER A 173 -2.73 7.05 -13.39
N LEU A 174 -2.02 6.34 -12.50
CA LEU A 174 -0.94 6.90 -11.69
C LEU A 174 0.37 7.12 -12.49
N GLY A 175 0.48 6.56 -13.69
CA GLY A 175 1.65 6.75 -14.57
C GLY A 175 2.96 6.22 -13.99
N LEU A 176 2.89 5.13 -13.21
CA LEU A 176 4.01 4.58 -12.44
C LEU A 176 5.19 4.18 -13.31
N ALA A 177 4.94 3.63 -14.51
CA ALA A 177 5.98 3.28 -15.47
C ALA A 177 6.97 4.42 -15.73
N ARG A 178 6.45 5.63 -15.99
CA ARG A 178 7.27 6.83 -16.23
C ARG A 178 8.00 7.27 -14.97
N ARG A 179 7.35 7.20 -13.80
CA ARG A 179 7.94 7.59 -12.52
C ARG A 179 9.14 6.73 -12.16
N PHE A 180 9.03 5.41 -12.32
CA PHE A 180 10.16 4.51 -12.06
C PHE A 180 11.30 4.70 -13.07
N ASP A 181 10.97 5.01 -14.33
CA ASP A 181 11.97 5.32 -15.36
C ASP A 181 12.75 6.62 -15.07
N ASP A 182 12.06 7.65 -14.55
CA ASP A 182 12.67 8.89 -14.06
C ASP A 182 13.63 8.64 -12.88
N LEU A 183 13.31 7.65 -12.02
CA LEU A 183 14.14 7.22 -10.89
C LEU A 183 15.26 6.23 -11.27
N LYS A 184 15.39 5.88 -12.56
CA LYS A 184 16.32 4.86 -13.07
C LYS A 184 16.08 3.44 -12.52
N LEU A 185 14.87 3.16 -12.05
CA LEU A 185 14.42 1.81 -11.66
C LEU A 185 13.77 1.15 -12.87
N TYR A 186 14.58 0.82 -13.86
CA TYR A 186 14.12 0.42 -15.20
C TYR A 186 13.35 -0.90 -15.19
N GLU A 187 13.68 -1.81 -14.29
CA GLU A 187 13.00 -3.09 -14.11
C GLU A 187 11.56 -2.87 -13.62
N LEU A 188 11.36 -1.94 -12.67
CA LEU A 188 10.02 -1.56 -12.22
C LEU A 188 9.24 -0.79 -13.29
N SER A 189 9.92 0.06 -14.07
CA SER A 189 9.30 0.73 -15.21
C SER A 189 8.80 -0.29 -16.23
N TRP A 190 9.63 -1.27 -16.57
CA TRP A 190 9.28 -2.39 -17.45
C TRP A 190 8.08 -3.16 -16.89
N TYR A 191 8.11 -3.49 -15.59
CA TYR A 191 7.03 -4.23 -14.94
C TYR A 191 5.70 -3.50 -15.01
N CYS A 192 5.68 -2.20 -14.72
CA CYS A 192 4.47 -1.38 -14.86
C CYS A 192 3.93 -1.39 -16.29
N GLN A 193 4.80 -1.20 -17.29
CA GLN A 193 4.37 -1.23 -18.70
C GLN A 193 3.80 -2.60 -19.10
N PHE A 194 4.47 -3.67 -18.68
CA PHE A 194 4.03 -5.04 -18.94
C PHE A 194 2.65 -5.30 -18.31
N ARG A 195 2.46 -4.95 -17.04
CA ARG A 195 1.16 -5.10 -16.36
C ARG A 195 0.07 -4.23 -16.98
N GLU A 196 0.40 -3.04 -17.47
CA GLU A 196 -0.56 -2.14 -18.13
C GLU A 196 -0.95 -2.59 -19.55
N ALA A 197 -0.07 -3.34 -20.22
CA ALA A 197 -0.34 -3.93 -21.53
C ALA A 197 -1.25 -5.16 -21.46
N TYR A 198 -1.26 -5.85 -20.31
CA TYR A 198 -2.03 -7.06 -20.02
C TYR A 198 -2.94 -6.88 -18.81
N ALA A 199 -3.58 -5.72 -18.71
CA ALA A 199 -4.39 -5.31 -17.57
C ALA A 199 -5.62 -6.22 -17.32
N GLU A 200 -6.07 -6.91 -18.36
CA GLU A 200 -7.16 -7.88 -18.32
C GLU A 200 -6.78 -9.23 -17.71
N LEU A 201 -5.48 -9.51 -17.56
CA LEU A 201 -4.98 -10.75 -17.02
C LEU A 201 -4.55 -10.55 -15.57
N ASP A 202 -5.01 -11.42 -14.68
CA ASP A 202 -4.42 -11.51 -13.34
C ASP A 202 -3.01 -12.08 -13.41
N SER A 203 -2.25 -11.92 -12.32
CA SER A 203 -0.87 -12.41 -12.24
C SER A 203 -0.77 -13.88 -12.65
N MET A 204 -1.65 -14.76 -12.15
CA MET A 204 -1.58 -16.19 -12.47
C MET A 204 -1.74 -16.46 -13.98
N SER A 205 -2.69 -15.78 -14.62
CA SER A 205 -2.99 -15.91 -16.05
C SER A 205 -1.87 -15.38 -16.92
N ILE A 206 -1.26 -14.25 -16.53
CA ILE A 206 -0.06 -13.71 -17.18
C ILE A 206 1.05 -14.76 -17.20
N TRP A 207 1.33 -15.39 -16.05
CA TRP A 207 2.47 -16.28 -15.92
C TRP A 207 2.29 -17.62 -16.63
N LEU A 208 1.04 -18.10 -16.71
CA LEU A 208 0.72 -19.28 -17.51
C LEU A 208 0.86 -19.05 -19.03
N GLN A 209 0.71 -17.80 -19.48
CA GLN A 209 0.74 -17.43 -20.90
C GLN A 209 2.00 -16.66 -21.30
N ILE A 210 2.98 -16.50 -20.41
CA ILE A 210 4.14 -15.61 -20.59
C ILE A 210 4.94 -15.88 -21.87
N SER A 211 4.95 -17.12 -22.36
CA SER A 211 5.59 -17.51 -23.63
C SER A 211 4.95 -16.85 -24.85
N GLU A 212 3.66 -16.51 -24.77
CA GLU A 212 2.87 -15.95 -25.86
C GLU A 212 2.79 -14.41 -25.78
N LEU A 213 3.17 -13.82 -24.65
CA LEU A 213 3.10 -12.38 -24.43
C LEU A 213 4.32 -11.64 -25.01
N GLU A 214 4.10 -10.42 -25.49
CA GLU A 214 5.17 -9.47 -25.76
C GLU A 214 5.81 -9.08 -24.42
N THR A 215 7.14 -9.15 -24.36
CA THR A 215 7.89 -8.77 -23.14
C THR A 215 8.88 -7.66 -23.42
N ALA A 216 9.03 -7.20 -24.67
CA ALA A 216 9.93 -6.12 -25.03
C ALA A 216 9.25 -4.76 -24.82
N PHE A 217 9.62 -4.09 -23.72
CA PHE A 217 9.12 -2.75 -23.40
C PHE A 217 10.26 -1.74 -23.34
N LYS A 218 9.98 -0.52 -23.79
CA LYS A 218 10.97 0.55 -23.87
C LYS A 218 11.11 1.26 -22.52
N THR A 219 12.34 1.41 -22.07
CA THR A 219 12.75 2.23 -20.92
C THR A 219 13.81 3.23 -21.37
N LYS A 220 14.22 4.16 -20.49
CA LYS A 220 15.37 5.03 -20.77
C LYS A 220 16.70 4.28 -20.84
N ALA A 221 16.82 3.09 -20.25
CA ALA A 221 18.00 2.24 -20.41
C ALA A 221 18.05 1.51 -21.77
N GLY A 222 16.94 1.49 -22.51
CA GLY A 222 16.79 0.72 -23.73
C GLY A 222 15.54 -0.15 -23.69
N VAL A 223 15.44 -1.09 -24.63
CA VAL A 223 14.34 -2.06 -24.65
C VAL A 223 14.70 -3.22 -23.72
N LEU A 224 13.95 -3.37 -22.63
CA LEU A 224 14.09 -4.51 -21.72
C LEU A 224 13.11 -5.60 -22.13
N HIS A 225 13.55 -6.85 -22.04
CA HIS A 225 12.74 -8.03 -22.34
C HIS A 225 13.15 -9.24 -21.52
N ILE A 226 12.28 -10.25 -21.49
CA ILE A 226 12.61 -11.58 -20.96
C ILE A 226 12.93 -12.47 -22.17
N SER A 227 14.11 -13.08 -22.18
CA SER A 227 14.52 -13.98 -23.26
C SER A 227 13.62 -15.22 -23.32
N GLU A 228 13.50 -15.85 -24.49
CA GLU A 228 12.67 -17.05 -24.65
C GLU A 228 13.13 -18.19 -23.71
N GLU A 229 14.45 -18.39 -23.57
CA GLU A 229 15.04 -19.35 -22.65
C GLU A 229 14.62 -19.07 -21.20
N ASP A 230 14.71 -17.81 -20.76
CA ASP A 230 14.33 -17.43 -19.40
C ASP A 230 12.82 -17.58 -19.18
N ARG A 231 11.98 -17.31 -20.20
CA ARG A 231 10.52 -17.52 -20.13
C ARG A 231 10.17 -18.99 -19.89
N VAL A 232 10.76 -19.89 -20.68
CA VAL A 232 10.55 -21.34 -20.55
C VAL A 232 11.05 -21.84 -19.20
N PHE A 233 12.25 -21.42 -18.79
CA PHE A 233 12.81 -21.84 -17.52
C PHE A 233 11.95 -21.40 -16.33
N CYS A 234 11.50 -20.15 -16.32
CA CYS A 234 10.71 -19.61 -15.22
C CYS A 234 9.30 -20.21 -15.18
N SER A 235 8.65 -20.45 -16.32
CA SER A 235 7.32 -21.07 -16.38
C SER A 235 7.35 -22.53 -15.88
N MET A 236 8.43 -23.27 -16.18
CA MET A 236 8.60 -24.65 -15.70
C MET A 236 8.94 -24.72 -14.20
N LYS A 237 9.80 -23.82 -13.72
CA LYS A 237 10.38 -23.92 -12.36
C LYS A 237 9.59 -23.16 -11.30
N TRP A 238 8.97 -22.04 -11.67
CA TRP A 238 8.25 -21.15 -10.74
C TRP A 238 6.93 -20.62 -11.34
N PRO A 239 5.98 -21.52 -11.68
CA PRO A 239 4.71 -21.12 -12.30
C PRO A 239 3.85 -20.20 -11.40
N ASN A 240 4.19 -20.07 -10.11
CA ASN A 240 3.45 -19.31 -9.10
C ASN A 240 4.30 -18.30 -8.29
N ARG A 241 5.55 -18.03 -8.68
CA ARG A 241 6.47 -17.10 -7.97
C ARG A 241 7.26 -16.23 -8.93
N ALA A 242 6.53 -15.62 -9.82
CA ALA A 242 7.01 -15.15 -11.09
C ALA A 242 7.66 -13.75 -11.02
N ASP A 243 7.02 -12.78 -10.38
CA ASP A 243 7.31 -11.36 -10.62
C ASP A 243 8.76 -10.97 -10.31
N ALA A 244 9.23 -11.32 -9.11
CA ALA A 244 10.62 -11.03 -8.69
C ALA A 244 11.65 -11.81 -9.51
N VAL A 245 11.33 -13.04 -9.93
CA VAL A 245 12.23 -13.88 -10.73
C VAL A 245 12.32 -13.35 -12.16
N TYR A 246 11.19 -12.95 -12.75
CA TYR A 246 11.17 -12.38 -14.10
C TYR A 246 11.85 -11.03 -14.18
N LEU A 247 11.72 -10.18 -13.16
CA LEU A 247 12.50 -8.95 -13.05
C LEU A 247 14.01 -9.23 -13.04
N GLN A 248 14.46 -10.29 -12.36
CA GLN A 248 15.87 -10.72 -12.35
C GLN A 248 16.32 -11.31 -13.69
N SER A 249 15.38 -11.79 -14.51
CA SER A 249 15.63 -12.35 -15.85
C SER A 249 15.56 -11.30 -16.97
N LEU A 250 15.36 -10.02 -16.64
CA LEU A 250 15.33 -8.96 -17.65
C LEU A 250 16.70 -8.77 -18.29
N ARG A 251 16.69 -8.68 -19.61
CA ARG A 251 17.87 -8.40 -20.43
C ARG A 251 17.60 -7.19 -21.31
N LEU A 252 18.63 -6.37 -21.53
CA LEU A 252 18.61 -5.37 -22.59
C LEU A 252 18.62 -6.07 -23.94
N LYS A 253 17.65 -5.74 -24.78
CA LYS A 253 17.60 -6.19 -26.16
C LYS A 253 18.72 -5.48 -26.92
N VAL A 254 19.76 -6.23 -27.27
CA VAL A 254 20.84 -5.74 -28.13
C VAL A 254 20.25 -5.53 -29.54
N PRO A 255 20.52 -4.40 -30.19
CA PRO A 255 20.00 -4.11 -31.53
C PRO A 255 20.43 -5.13 -32.59
#